data_AF-A0A7Y2FBN5-F1
#
_entry.id   AF-A0A7Y2FBN5-F1
#
_cell.length_a   1.000
_cell.length_b   1.000
_cell.length_c   1.000
_cell.angle_alpha   90.00
_cell.angle_beta   90.00
_cell.angle_gamma   90.00
#
_symmetry.space_group_name_H-M   'P 1'
#
loop_
_entity.id
_entity.type
_entity.pdbx_description
1 polymer ?
#
loop_
_entity_poly.entity_id
_entity_poly.type
_entity_poly.pdbx_seq_one_letter_code
_entity_poly.pdbx_strand_id
1 'polypeptide(L)'
;MKNIYKILLAILGLYLILLIPMPQKDRAPQMASQTPFLWDQDALWEQLEITFLKAKEMPSEELDSLVAILTRDTDSILSSYEAIALHPDDNFYPLIEARFFEVAPLIAAQENKSDWHIQFYNRVRKKLKLDSRSWDMAATNARTISYRILYGMRATVEEILLQSNEDQFVSTMFVNEEPSATPSADILGIQVHSGDLLVSRGGAEVSAFISRGNDYPGNFSHVAIVHIDEQTNEPYFVEAHIEKGVAIATLDAYLKDKKLRFMVMRPRADLPQMVANPMLPHQAALYISEESQTRHIPYDFQMDYFDTSAMFCSEVGSYAYKQYGVT
;
A
#
# COMPACT_ATOMS: atom_id res chain seq x y z
N MET A 1 46.48 37.52 -20.81
CA MET A 1 46.95 36.17 -21.21
C MET A 1 47.25 35.26 -20.02
N LYS A 2 48.10 35.64 -19.06
CA LYS A 2 48.53 34.78 -17.93
C LYS A 2 47.38 34.22 -17.06
N ASN A 3 46.28 34.96 -16.89
CA ASN A 3 45.12 34.52 -16.12
C ASN A 3 44.24 33.50 -16.86
N ILE A 4 44.17 33.57 -18.19
CA ILE A 4 43.41 32.63 -19.03
C ILE A 4 44.07 31.24 -18.97
N TYR A 5 45.40 31.19 -19.00
CA TYR A 5 46.15 29.94 -18.84
C TYR A 5 45.92 29.28 -17.47
N LYS A 6 45.80 30.06 -16.39
CA LYS A 6 45.50 29.51 -15.06
C LYS A 6 44.08 28.91 -14.99
N ILE A 7 43.10 29.58 -15.61
CA ILE A 7 41.73 29.08 -15.69
C ILE A 7 41.67 27.79 -16.53
N LEU A 8 42.34 27.76 -17.67
CA LEU A 8 42.43 26.56 -18.51
C LEU A 8 43.12 25.39 -17.78
N LEU A 9 44.19 25.66 -17.04
CA LEU A 9 44.86 24.65 -16.20
C LEU A 9 43.95 24.14 -15.07
N ALA A 10 43.15 25.01 -14.45
CA ALA A 10 42.20 24.62 -13.42
C ALA A 10 41.06 23.75 -14.00
N ILE A 11 40.52 24.13 -15.17
CA ILE A 11 39.50 23.35 -15.88
C ILE A 11 40.06 22.00 -16.31
N LEU A 12 41.29 21.98 -16.84
CA LEU A 12 41.96 20.74 -17.23
C LEU A 12 42.20 19.84 -16.01
N GLY A 13 42.61 20.42 -14.89
CA GLY A 13 42.76 19.68 -13.62
C GLY A 13 41.45 19.09 -13.13
N LEU A 14 40.36 19.88 -13.15
CA LEU A 14 39.02 19.40 -12.80
C LEU A 14 38.55 18.28 -13.74
N TYR A 15 38.78 18.43 -15.04
CA TYR A 15 38.47 17.42 -16.04
C TYR A 15 39.24 16.13 -15.80
N LEU A 16 40.54 16.20 -15.48
CA LEU A 16 41.36 15.04 -15.14
C LEU A 16 40.89 14.35 -13.86
N ILE A 17 40.38 15.10 -12.87
CA ILE A 17 39.78 14.53 -11.66
C ILE A 17 38.46 13.80 -11.98
N LEU A 18 37.63 14.38 -12.84
CA LEU A 18 36.38 13.75 -13.29
C LEU A 18 36.62 12.50 -14.15
N LEU A 19 37.81 12.34 -14.73
CA LEU A 19 38.24 11.15 -15.45
C LEU A 19 38.78 10.04 -14.54
N ILE A 20 38.97 10.28 -13.24
CA ILE A 20 39.32 9.21 -12.29
C ILE A 20 38.06 8.32 -12.19
N PRO A 21 38.09 7.07 -12.69
CA PRO A 21 36.95 6.19 -12.56
C PRO A 21 36.72 5.97 -11.07
N MET A 22 35.46 6.14 -10.61
CA MET A 22 35.11 5.70 -9.27
C MET A 22 35.50 4.22 -9.15
N PRO A 23 36.15 3.80 -8.04
CA PRO A 23 36.47 2.40 -7.84
C PRO A 23 35.16 1.63 -7.88
N GLN A 24 34.96 0.93 -9.01
CA GLN A 24 33.85 0.04 -9.21
C GLN A 24 34.14 -1.11 -8.26
N LYS A 25 33.48 -1.11 -7.09
CA LYS A 25 33.45 -2.32 -6.28
C LYS A 25 32.83 -3.38 -7.19
N ASP A 26 33.63 -4.34 -7.62
CA ASP A 26 33.19 -5.55 -8.32
C ASP A 26 32.32 -6.39 -7.38
N ARG A 27 31.17 -5.85 -7.01
CA ARG A 27 30.08 -6.64 -6.46
C ARG A 27 29.27 -7.02 -7.68
N ALA A 28 29.30 -8.31 -8.02
CA ALA A 28 28.34 -8.86 -8.96
C ALA A 28 26.95 -8.36 -8.56
N PRO A 29 26.12 -7.87 -9.50
CA PRO A 29 24.77 -7.45 -9.18
C PRO A 29 24.08 -8.63 -8.48
N GLN A 30 23.56 -8.38 -7.28
CA GLN A 30 22.85 -9.40 -6.53
C GLN A 30 21.63 -9.79 -7.35
N MET A 31 21.64 -11.02 -7.87
CA MET A 31 20.48 -11.51 -8.62
C MET A 31 19.29 -11.63 -7.66
N ALA A 32 18.10 -11.33 -8.17
CA ALA A 32 16.87 -11.54 -7.43
C ALA A 32 16.84 -12.99 -6.93
N SER A 33 16.63 -13.17 -5.62
CA SER A 33 16.66 -14.49 -4.98
C SER A 33 15.35 -15.25 -5.15
N GLN A 34 14.32 -14.62 -5.69
CA GLN A 34 12.97 -15.16 -5.80
C GLN A 34 12.39 -14.96 -7.19
N THR A 35 11.44 -15.83 -7.56
CA THR A 35 10.69 -15.72 -8.81
C THR A 35 9.55 -14.73 -8.60
N PRO A 36 9.39 -13.71 -9.49
CA PRO A 36 8.26 -12.82 -9.44
C PRO A 36 6.92 -13.56 -9.59
N PHE A 37 5.89 -13.06 -8.92
CA PHE A 37 4.53 -13.54 -9.07
C PHE A 37 4.02 -13.31 -10.50
N LEU A 38 3.40 -14.34 -11.07
CA LEU A 38 2.71 -14.28 -12.35
C LEU A 38 1.24 -14.64 -12.14
N TRP A 39 0.35 -13.93 -12.82
CA TRP A 39 -1.08 -14.25 -12.78
C TRP A 39 -1.37 -15.52 -13.60
N ASP A 40 -0.90 -15.57 -14.84
CA ASP A 40 -1.11 -16.68 -15.80
C ASP A 40 -2.56 -17.18 -15.81
N GLN A 41 -3.52 -16.24 -15.89
CA GLN A 41 -4.96 -16.47 -15.83
C GLN A 41 -5.68 -16.00 -17.10
N ASP A 42 -5.02 -16.02 -18.26
CA ASP A 42 -5.58 -15.46 -19.51
C ASP A 42 -6.97 -16.02 -19.87
N ALA A 43 -7.16 -17.34 -19.70
CA ALA A 43 -8.44 -17.99 -19.93
C ALA A 43 -9.55 -17.50 -18.99
N LEU A 44 -9.21 -17.20 -17.72
CA LEU A 44 -10.15 -16.60 -16.79
C LEU A 44 -10.51 -15.18 -17.25
N TRP A 45 -9.54 -14.36 -17.61
CA TRP A 45 -9.77 -12.98 -18.06
C TRP A 45 -10.66 -12.91 -19.30
N GLU A 46 -10.40 -13.78 -20.29
CA GLU A 46 -11.26 -13.91 -21.47
C GLU A 46 -12.68 -14.33 -21.11
N GLN A 47 -12.84 -15.27 -20.17
CA GLN A 47 -14.15 -15.71 -19.70
C GLN A 47 -14.91 -14.60 -18.96
N LEU A 48 -14.22 -13.77 -18.16
CA LEU A 48 -14.85 -12.63 -17.48
C LEU A 48 -15.40 -11.61 -18.48
N GLU A 49 -14.63 -11.27 -19.51
CA GLU A 49 -15.05 -10.37 -20.58
C GLU A 49 -16.27 -10.92 -21.34
N ILE A 50 -16.24 -12.19 -21.74
CA ILE A 50 -17.37 -12.85 -22.40
C ILE A 50 -18.62 -12.80 -21.52
N THR A 51 -18.47 -13.01 -20.21
CA THR A 51 -19.59 -12.99 -19.25
C THR A 51 -20.15 -11.59 -19.11
N PHE A 52 -19.28 -10.57 -19.02
CA PHE A 52 -19.69 -9.16 -18.95
C PHE A 52 -20.49 -8.74 -20.19
N LEU A 53 -20.00 -9.05 -21.40
CA LEU A 53 -20.68 -8.70 -22.64
C LEU A 53 -22.07 -9.34 -22.73
N LYS A 54 -22.19 -10.63 -22.35
CA LYS A 54 -23.49 -11.31 -22.29
C LYS A 54 -24.42 -10.70 -21.25
N ALA A 55 -23.89 -10.33 -20.08
CA ALA A 55 -24.68 -9.72 -19.01
C ALA A 55 -25.23 -8.34 -19.42
N LYS A 56 -24.49 -7.57 -20.24
CA LYS A 56 -24.99 -6.29 -20.78
C LYS A 56 -26.17 -6.42 -21.75
N GLU A 57 -26.34 -7.58 -22.36
CA GLU A 57 -27.46 -7.88 -23.27
C GLU A 57 -28.67 -8.49 -22.52
N MET A 58 -28.50 -8.83 -21.24
CA MET A 58 -29.54 -9.45 -20.42
C MET A 58 -30.61 -8.43 -19.98
N PRO A 59 -31.89 -8.81 -19.93
CA PRO A 59 -32.93 -7.96 -19.31
C PRO A 59 -32.57 -7.63 -17.85
N SER A 60 -32.73 -6.37 -17.43
CA SER A 60 -32.29 -5.90 -16.10
C SER A 60 -32.87 -6.73 -14.94
N GLU A 61 -34.16 -7.10 -14.99
CA GLU A 61 -34.79 -7.91 -13.95
C GLU A 61 -34.18 -9.32 -13.83
N GLU A 62 -33.77 -9.90 -14.95
CA GLU A 62 -33.11 -11.21 -14.99
C GLU A 62 -31.69 -11.12 -14.42
N LEU A 63 -30.94 -10.09 -14.82
CA LEU A 63 -29.59 -9.83 -14.32
C LEU A 63 -29.59 -9.58 -12.82
N ASP A 64 -30.48 -8.73 -12.33
CA ASP A 64 -30.60 -8.39 -10.91
C ASP A 64 -30.95 -9.62 -10.07
N SER A 65 -31.86 -10.46 -10.57
CA SER A 65 -32.23 -11.72 -9.92
C SER A 65 -31.05 -12.70 -9.84
N LEU A 66 -30.29 -12.83 -10.93
CA LEU A 66 -29.10 -13.69 -10.97
C LEU A 66 -28.02 -13.21 -10.00
N VAL A 67 -27.72 -11.91 -10.00
CA VAL A 67 -26.77 -11.30 -9.07
C VAL A 67 -27.20 -11.52 -7.62
N ALA A 68 -28.48 -11.33 -7.30
CA ALA A 68 -29.00 -11.55 -5.95
C ALA A 68 -28.82 -13.01 -5.46
N ILE A 69 -29.00 -13.99 -6.35
CA ILE A 69 -28.79 -15.41 -6.02
C ILE A 69 -27.31 -15.67 -5.76
N LEU A 70 -26.44 -15.27 -6.69
CA LEU A 70 -25.02 -15.59 -6.61
C LEU A 70 -24.31 -14.86 -5.46
N THR A 71 -24.67 -13.61 -5.19
CA THR A 71 -24.15 -12.86 -4.03
C THR A 71 -24.54 -13.53 -2.73
N ARG A 72 -25.81 -13.94 -2.55
CA ARG A 72 -26.28 -14.64 -1.36
C ARG A 72 -25.58 -15.98 -1.14
N ASP A 73 -25.39 -16.75 -2.20
CA ASP A 73 -24.70 -18.05 -2.12
C ASP A 73 -23.22 -17.84 -1.75
N THR A 74 -22.58 -16.82 -2.32
CA THR A 74 -21.20 -16.44 -2.02
C THR A 74 -21.03 -15.93 -0.59
N ASP A 75 -21.97 -15.12 -0.09
CA ASP A 75 -22.02 -14.68 1.31
C ASP A 75 -22.18 -15.84 2.29
N SER A 76 -22.99 -16.84 1.91
CA SER A 76 -23.20 -18.04 2.73
C SER A 76 -21.91 -18.84 2.90
N ILE A 77 -21.09 -18.93 1.84
CA ILE A 77 -19.76 -19.54 1.92
C ILE A 77 -18.90 -18.76 2.90
N LEU A 78 -18.70 -17.45 2.72
CA LEU A 78 -17.87 -16.64 3.63
C LEU A 78 -18.31 -16.78 5.09
N SER A 79 -19.61 -16.67 5.35
CA SER A 79 -20.19 -16.72 6.70
C SER A 79 -19.92 -18.06 7.40
N SER A 80 -19.84 -19.17 6.66
CA SER A 80 -19.52 -20.49 7.23
C SER A 80 -18.06 -20.62 7.71
N TYR A 81 -17.18 -19.74 7.24
CA TYR A 81 -15.75 -19.75 7.58
C TYR A 81 -15.31 -18.57 8.45
N GLU A 82 -16.15 -17.56 8.70
CA GLU A 82 -15.75 -16.32 9.39
C GLU A 82 -15.10 -16.55 10.76
N ALA A 83 -15.58 -17.52 11.53
CA ALA A 83 -15.08 -17.83 12.87
C ALA A 83 -13.95 -18.88 12.88
N ILE A 84 -13.61 -19.47 11.73
CA ILE A 84 -12.64 -20.56 11.62
C ILE A 84 -11.29 -19.96 11.27
N ALA A 85 -10.24 -20.25 12.04
CA ALA A 85 -8.87 -19.88 11.65
C ALA A 85 -8.43 -20.74 10.46
N LEU A 86 -7.99 -20.10 9.37
CA LEU A 86 -7.57 -20.78 8.15
C LEU A 86 -6.10 -20.62 7.88
N HIS A 87 -5.55 -21.57 7.14
CA HIS A 87 -4.20 -21.60 6.62
C HIS A 87 -4.16 -21.26 5.12
N PRO A 88 -2.99 -20.87 4.58
CA PRO A 88 -2.86 -20.56 3.15
C PRO A 88 -3.25 -21.72 2.22
N ASP A 89 -3.07 -22.96 2.67
CA ASP A 89 -3.34 -24.16 1.87
C ASP A 89 -4.81 -24.61 1.92
N ASP A 90 -5.64 -23.95 2.74
CA ASP A 90 -7.07 -24.24 2.78
C ASP A 90 -7.74 -23.77 1.50
N ASN A 91 -8.63 -24.60 0.95
CA ASN A 91 -9.32 -24.33 -0.31
C ASN A 91 -10.28 -23.12 -0.25
N PHE A 92 -10.51 -22.55 0.94
CA PHE A 92 -11.40 -21.42 1.13
C PHE A 92 -10.99 -20.20 0.30
N TYR A 93 -9.73 -19.79 0.32
CA TYR A 93 -9.29 -18.56 -0.37
C TYR A 93 -9.38 -18.67 -1.90
N PRO A 94 -8.89 -19.76 -2.54
CA PRO A 94 -9.12 -19.97 -3.96
C PRO A 94 -10.61 -20.04 -4.31
N LEU A 95 -11.43 -20.70 -3.49
CA LEU A 95 -12.87 -20.81 -3.72
C LEU A 95 -13.56 -19.44 -3.66
N ILE A 96 -13.29 -18.64 -2.63
CA ILE A 96 -13.95 -17.35 -2.44
C ILE A 96 -13.50 -16.32 -3.48
N GLU A 97 -12.23 -16.37 -3.92
CA GLU A 97 -11.73 -15.58 -5.04
C GLU A 97 -12.46 -15.94 -6.34
N ALA A 98 -12.56 -17.23 -6.66
CA ALA A 98 -13.24 -17.69 -7.86
C ALA A 98 -14.72 -17.28 -7.88
N ARG A 99 -15.44 -17.43 -6.75
CA ARG A 99 -16.83 -16.98 -6.62
C ARG A 99 -16.95 -15.46 -6.80
N PHE A 100 -16.04 -14.70 -6.21
CA PHE A 100 -16.05 -13.25 -6.37
C PHE A 100 -15.86 -12.83 -7.84
N PHE A 101 -14.93 -13.48 -8.55
CA PHE A 101 -14.72 -13.22 -9.98
C PHE A 101 -15.90 -13.68 -10.85
N GLU A 102 -16.62 -14.74 -10.48
CA GLU A 102 -17.83 -15.18 -11.18
C GLU A 102 -18.95 -14.13 -11.11
N VAL A 103 -19.13 -13.49 -9.94
CA VAL A 103 -20.20 -12.49 -9.73
C VAL A 103 -19.82 -11.11 -10.31
N ALA A 104 -18.54 -10.76 -10.28
CA ALA A 104 -18.05 -9.43 -10.66
C ALA A 104 -18.52 -8.90 -12.04
N PRO A 105 -18.41 -9.64 -13.16
CA PRO A 105 -18.84 -9.13 -14.46
C PRO A 105 -20.36 -8.89 -14.53
N LEU A 106 -21.15 -9.64 -13.75
CA LEU A 106 -22.60 -9.46 -13.68
C LEU A 106 -22.94 -8.15 -12.97
N ILE A 107 -22.30 -7.88 -11.82
CA ILE A 107 -22.44 -6.60 -11.11
C ILE A 107 -21.98 -5.45 -12.00
N ALA A 108 -20.85 -5.58 -12.68
CA ALA A 108 -20.32 -4.55 -13.57
C ALA A 108 -21.31 -4.17 -14.69
N ALA A 109 -22.11 -5.14 -15.17
CA ALA A 109 -23.12 -4.95 -16.21
C ALA A 109 -24.43 -4.34 -15.70
N GLN A 110 -24.71 -4.34 -14.39
CA GLN A 110 -25.94 -3.75 -13.84
C GLN A 110 -25.98 -2.23 -14.08
N GLU A 111 -27.17 -1.73 -14.42
CA GLU A 111 -27.45 -0.28 -14.49
C GLU A 111 -27.33 0.36 -13.11
N ASN A 112 -27.94 -0.29 -12.11
CA ASN A 112 -27.87 0.08 -10.70
C ASN A 112 -27.01 -0.90 -9.93
N LYS A 113 -25.73 -0.59 -9.81
CA LYS A 113 -24.75 -1.46 -9.15
C LYS A 113 -24.98 -1.45 -7.65
N SER A 114 -24.88 -2.62 -7.02
CA SER A 114 -24.87 -2.73 -5.56
C SER A 114 -23.47 -2.53 -4.99
N ASP A 115 -23.40 -1.98 -3.77
CA ASP A 115 -22.15 -1.87 -3.00
C ASP A 115 -21.65 -3.21 -2.44
N TRP A 116 -22.33 -4.32 -2.78
CA TRP A 116 -21.99 -5.66 -2.29
C TRP A 116 -20.52 -5.99 -2.54
N HIS A 117 -20.00 -5.68 -3.73
CA HIS A 117 -18.62 -5.99 -4.10
C HIS A 117 -17.58 -5.33 -3.19
N ILE A 118 -17.81 -4.08 -2.75
CA ILE A 118 -16.97 -3.36 -1.79
C ILE A 118 -17.09 -3.99 -0.40
N GLN A 119 -18.32 -4.18 0.08
CA GLN A 119 -18.58 -4.71 1.42
C GLN A 119 -18.04 -6.14 1.58
N PHE A 120 -18.28 -6.99 0.58
CA PHE A 120 -17.81 -8.36 0.52
C PHE A 120 -16.28 -8.43 0.50
N TYR A 121 -15.63 -7.66 -0.39
CA TYR A 121 -14.17 -7.59 -0.40
C TYR A 121 -13.60 -7.12 0.95
N ASN A 122 -14.22 -6.14 1.60
CA ASN A 122 -13.81 -5.69 2.93
C ASN A 122 -13.92 -6.79 3.99
N ARG A 123 -14.98 -7.62 3.96
CA ARG A 123 -15.11 -8.78 4.87
C ARG A 123 -14.03 -9.82 4.62
N VAL A 124 -13.77 -10.18 3.35
CA VAL A 124 -12.71 -11.14 2.98
C VAL A 124 -11.33 -10.59 3.36
N ARG A 125 -11.06 -9.30 3.12
CA ARG A 125 -9.83 -8.63 3.54
C ARG A 125 -9.62 -8.69 5.04
N LYS A 126 -10.67 -8.42 5.84
CA LYS A 126 -10.60 -8.53 7.31
C LYS A 126 -10.29 -9.95 7.75
N LYS A 127 -10.98 -10.94 7.17
CA LYS A 127 -10.77 -12.37 7.44
C LYS A 127 -9.32 -12.79 7.15
N LEU A 128 -8.82 -12.46 5.97
CA LEU A 128 -7.44 -12.71 5.58
C LEU A 128 -6.44 -12.08 6.55
N LYS A 129 -6.65 -10.80 6.92
CA LYS A 129 -5.78 -10.09 7.88
C LYS A 129 -5.83 -10.67 9.28
N LEU A 130 -6.91 -11.35 9.66
CA LEU A 130 -7.03 -12.06 10.93
C LEU A 130 -6.27 -13.39 10.87
N ASP A 131 -6.48 -14.19 9.82
CA ASP A 131 -5.83 -15.49 9.66
C ASP A 131 -4.31 -15.35 9.47
N SER A 132 -3.89 -14.38 8.67
CA SER A 132 -2.48 -14.14 8.32
C SER A 132 -1.60 -13.77 9.51
N ARG A 133 -2.19 -13.50 10.67
CA ARG A 133 -1.46 -13.30 11.93
C ARG A 133 -0.69 -14.54 12.36
N SER A 134 -1.16 -15.72 11.96
CA SER A 134 -0.58 -17.02 12.29
C SER A 134 0.24 -17.63 11.15
N TRP A 135 0.31 -16.97 10.00
CA TRP A 135 0.97 -17.50 8.81
C TRP A 135 2.45 -17.18 8.80
N ASP A 136 3.24 -18.07 8.22
CA ASP A 136 4.61 -17.75 7.83
C ASP A 136 4.59 -16.91 6.55
N MET A 137 4.76 -15.59 6.70
CA MET A 137 4.79 -14.66 5.56
C MET A 137 6.10 -14.74 4.75
N ALA A 138 7.08 -15.55 5.16
CA ALA A 138 8.22 -15.89 4.30
C ALA A 138 7.86 -17.00 3.29
N ALA A 139 6.83 -17.79 3.56
CA ALA A 139 6.40 -18.88 2.68
C ALA A 139 5.70 -18.34 1.41
N THR A 140 6.05 -18.92 0.25
CA THR A 140 5.56 -18.48 -1.05
C THR A 140 4.04 -18.60 -1.18
N ASN A 141 3.43 -19.66 -0.64
CA ASN A 141 1.98 -19.86 -0.66
C ASN A 141 1.24 -18.78 0.14
N ALA A 142 1.69 -18.46 1.35
CA ALA A 142 1.11 -17.42 2.20
C ALA A 142 1.15 -16.04 1.51
N ARG A 143 2.30 -15.71 0.90
CA ARG A 143 2.46 -14.46 0.11
C ARG A 143 1.58 -14.44 -1.11
N THR A 144 1.52 -15.55 -1.86
CA THR A 144 0.72 -15.70 -3.07
C THR A 144 -0.78 -15.54 -2.78
N ILE A 145 -1.31 -16.27 -1.80
CA ILE A 145 -2.71 -16.16 -1.40
C ILE A 145 -3.01 -14.75 -0.89
N SER A 146 -2.15 -14.19 -0.03
CA SER A 146 -2.35 -12.84 0.47
C SER A 146 -2.38 -11.80 -0.65
N TYR A 147 -1.47 -11.93 -1.63
CA TYR A 147 -1.42 -11.02 -2.78
C TYR A 147 -2.64 -11.18 -3.68
N ARG A 148 -3.01 -12.41 -4.05
CA ARG A 148 -4.19 -12.68 -4.89
C ARG A 148 -5.46 -12.09 -4.29
N ILE A 149 -5.68 -12.30 -3.00
CA ILE A 149 -6.87 -11.78 -2.30
C ILE A 149 -6.81 -10.26 -2.13
N LEU A 150 -5.72 -9.69 -1.59
CA LEU A 150 -5.65 -8.25 -1.30
C LEU A 150 -5.46 -7.37 -2.55
N TYR A 151 -4.79 -7.89 -3.57
CA TYR A 151 -4.55 -7.17 -4.81
C TYR A 151 -5.59 -7.52 -5.86
N GLY A 152 -5.82 -8.81 -6.13
CA GLY A 152 -6.69 -9.28 -7.21
C GLY A 152 -8.14 -8.89 -6.99
N MET A 153 -8.72 -9.25 -5.84
CA MET A 153 -10.11 -8.86 -5.54
C MET A 153 -10.27 -7.34 -5.47
N ARG A 154 -9.27 -6.60 -4.97
CA ARG A 154 -9.29 -5.12 -5.02
C ARG A 154 -9.30 -4.59 -6.45
N ALA A 155 -8.48 -5.17 -7.34
CA ALA A 155 -8.46 -4.78 -8.75
C ALA A 155 -9.83 -5.02 -9.41
N THR A 156 -10.49 -6.12 -9.08
CA THR A 156 -11.87 -6.38 -9.53
C THR A 156 -12.88 -5.36 -8.98
N VAL A 157 -12.76 -4.95 -7.72
CA VAL A 157 -13.58 -3.85 -7.17
C VAL A 157 -13.34 -2.55 -7.95
N GLU A 158 -12.07 -2.19 -8.20
CA GLU A 158 -11.72 -1.02 -9.00
C GLU A 158 -12.32 -1.12 -10.42
N GLU A 159 -12.33 -2.31 -11.02
CA GLU A 159 -12.87 -2.50 -12.37
C GLU A 159 -14.39 -2.34 -12.43
N ILE A 160 -15.12 -2.83 -11.42
CA ILE A 160 -16.56 -2.58 -11.29
C ILE A 160 -16.83 -1.07 -11.13
N LEU A 161 -16.02 -0.38 -10.33
CA LEU A 161 -16.13 1.07 -10.13
C LEU A 161 -15.86 1.85 -11.42
N LEU A 162 -14.96 1.40 -12.29
CA LEU A 162 -14.73 2.01 -13.61
C LEU A 162 -15.94 1.89 -14.55
N GLN A 163 -16.83 0.92 -14.31
CA GLN A 163 -18.10 0.78 -15.04
C GLN A 163 -19.26 1.54 -14.38
N SER A 164 -19.01 2.25 -13.28
CA SER A 164 -20.02 2.99 -12.52
C SER A 164 -20.18 4.42 -13.06
N ASN A 165 -21.36 4.99 -12.91
CA ASN A 165 -21.57 6.42 -13.17
C ASN A 165 -21.02 7.27 -11.99
N GLU A 166 -21.00 8.59 -12.14
CA GLU A 166 -20.47 9.50 -11.10
C GLU A 166 -21.21 9.36 -9.75
N ASP A 167 -22.52 9.12 -9.78
CA ASP A 167 -23.35 8.98 -8.57
C ASP A 167 -23.08 7.67 -7.80
N GLN A 168 -22.60 6.64 -8.50
CA GLN A 168 -22.28 5.32 -7.94
C GLN A 168 -20.80 5.17 -7.57
N PHE A 169 -19.95 6.12 -7.96
CA PHE A 169 -18.51 6.00 -7.76
C PHE A 169 -18.11 6.25 -6.31
N VAL A 170 -17.60 5.20 -5.65
CA VAL A 170 -17.08 5.29 -4.28
C VAL A 170 -15.58 5.58 -4.30
N SER A 171 -15.20 6.79 -3.91
CA SER A 171 -13.79 7.23 -3.88
C SER A 171 -12.99 6.73 -2.67
N THR A 172 -13.68 6.33 -1.59
CA THR A 172 -13.06 5.94 -0.32
C THR A 172 -13.68 4.66 0.23
N MET A 173 -12.86 3.66 0.53
CA MET A 173 -13.30 2.41 1.15
C MET A 173 -12.84 2.34 2.61
N PHE A 174 -13.79 2.36 3.54
CA PHE A 174 -13.54 2.16 4.96
C PHE A 174 -13.54 0.66 5.30
N VAL A 175 -12.38 0.13 5.69
CA VAL A 175 -12.23 -1.29 6.01
C VAL A 175 -12.54 -1.53 7.48
N ASN A 176 -11.64 -1.13 8.38
CA ASN A 176 -11.78 -1.29 9.82
C ASN A 176 -11.49 0.04 10.52
N GLU A 177 -12.30 0.38 11.51
CA GLU A 177 -12.03 1.47 12.44
C GLU A 177 -11.22 0.90 13.60
N GLU A 178 -9.91 0.79 13.40
CA GLU A 178 -8.98 0.30 14.43
C GLU A 178 -8.86 1.36 15.53
N PRO A 179 -9.12 1.05 16.82
CA PRO A 179 -9.12 2.06 17.87
C PRO A 179 -7.72 2.63 18.13
N SER A 180 -7.65 3.90 18.51
CA SER A 180 -6.42 4.55 18.97
C SER A 180 -6.70 5.55 20.08
N ALA A 181 -5.78 5.65 21.05
CA ALA A 181 -5.81 6.66 22.11
C ALA A 181 -5.04 7.94 21.73
N THR A 182 -4.31 7.94 20.61
CA THR A 182 -3.46 9.05 20.20
C THR A 182 -4.26 10.23 19.63
N PRO A 183 -3.68 11.45 19.60
CA PRO A 183 -4.29 12.59 18.93
C PRO A 183 -4.71 12.26 17.50
N SER A 184 -5.74 12.95 17.02
CA SER A 184 -6.36 12.71 15.71
C SER A 184 -6.69 14.00 14.99
N ALA A 185 -6.72 13.94 13.67
CA ALA A 185 -7.16 15.01 12.78
C ALA A 185 -8.01 14.42 11.65
N ASP A 186 -8.97 15.21 11.14
CA ASP A 186 -9.69 14.85 9.92
C ASP A 186 -8.86 15.21 8.69
N ILE A 187 -8.57 14.21 7.85
CA ILE A 187 -7.86 14.39 6.59
C ILE A 187 -8.71 13.78 5.49
N LEU A 188 -9.26 14.64 4.63
CA LEU A 188 -10.12 14.22 3.51
C LEU A 188 -11.32 13.36 3.95
N GLY A 189 -11.91 13.64 5.12
CA GLY A 189 -13.04 12.87 5.67
C GLY A 189 -12.64 11.55 6.32
N ILE A 190 -11.35 11.34 6.60
CA ILE A 190 -10.82 10.18 7.31
C ILE A 190 -10.22 10.68 8.62
N GLN A 191 -10.65 10.09 9.74
CA GLN A 191 -10.03 10.32 11.04
C GLN A 191 -8.68 9.59 11.10
N VAL A 192 -7.62 10.37 10.96
CA VAL A 192 -6.22 9.92 11.01
C VAL A 192 -5.67 10.22 12.39
N HIS A 193 -4.90 9.29 12.92
CA HIS A 193 -4.30 9.36 14.25
C HIS A 193 -2.78 9.47 14.17
N SER A 194 -2.16 10.12 15.16
CA SER A 194 -0.70 10.13 15.29
C SER A 194 -0.15 8.69 15.34
N GLY A 195 0.87 8.41 14.55
CA GLY A 195 1.44 7.08 14.34
C GLY A 195 0.84 6.31 13.15
N ASP A 196 -0.28 6.75 12.56
CA ASP A 196 -0.78 6.14 11.33
C ASP A 196 0.25 6.25 10.20
N LEU A 197 0.28 5.25 9.33
CA LEU A 197 1.09 5.23 8.11
C LEU A 197 0.21 5.54 6.90
N LEU A 198 0.53 6.62 6.18
CA LEU A 198 -0.07 6.91 4.89
C LEU A 198 0.78 6.30 3.80
N VAL A 199 0.24 5.24 3.20
CA VAL A 199 0.85 4.57 2.06
C VAL A 199 0.26 5.16 0.80
N SER A 200 1.07 5.74 -0.08
CA SER A 200 0.59 6.48 -1.25
C SER A 200 1.31 6.12 -2.54
N ARG A 201 0.67 6.46 -3.66
CA ARG A 201 1.28 6.41 -4.99
C ARG A 201 1.47 7.84 -5.50
N GLY A 202 2.72 8.25 -5.62
CA GLY A 202 3.07 9.53 -6.24
C GLY A 202 2.77 9.54 -7.74
N GLY A 203 2.69 10.75 -8.31
CA GLY A 203 2.49 10.95 -9.75
C GLY A 203 3.76 10.83 -10.61
N ALA A 204 4.95 10.68 -10.01
CA ALA A 204 6.23 10.67 -10.72
C ALA A 204 6.58 9.30 -11.36
N GLU A 205 7.40 9.30 -12.41
CA GLU A 205 7.83 8.06 -13.09
C GLU A 205 8.58 7.10 -12.16
N VAL A 206 9.41 7.63 -11.26
CA VAL A 206 10.13 6.84 -10.24
C VAL A 206 9.14 6.12 -9.31
N SER A 207 7.99 6.72 -9.03
CA SER A 207 6.93 6.05 -8.26
C SER A 207 6.38 4.82 -8.99
N ALA A 208 6.26 4.89 -10.32
CA ALA A 208 5.85 3.73 -11.11
C ALA A 208 6.89 2.60 -11.03
N PHE A 209 8.18 2.93 -11.14
CA PHE A 209 9.25 1.95 -10.99
C PHE A 209 9.25 1.27 -9.61
N ILE A 210 9.21 2.05 -8.53
CA ILE A 210 9.17 1.50 -7.15
C ILE A 210 7.97 0.59 -6.94
N SER A 211 6.79 0.99 -7.43
CA SER A 211 5.58 0.17 -7.29
C SER A 211 5.67 -1.19 -8.00
N ARG A 212 6.49 -1.31 -9.04
CA ARG A 212 6.61 -2.52 -9.86
C ARG A 212 7.88 -3.33 -9.59
N GLY A 213 8.91 -2.73 -8.99
CA GLY A 213 10.20 -3.36 -8.67
C GLY A 213 10.18 -4.30 -7.48
N ASN A 214 9.12 -5.12 -7.34
CA ASN A 214 8.96 -6.11 -6.27
C ASN A 214 8.53 -7.45 -6.88
N ASP A 215 8.90 -8.56 -6.25
CA ASP A 215 8.44 -9.91 -6.65
C ASP A 215 6.91 -10.01 -6.65
N TYR A 216 6.23 -9.18 -5.86
CA TYR A 216 4.78 -8.99 -5.83
C TYR A 216 4.48 -7.52 -6.14
N PRO A 217 4.27 -7.16 -7.42
CA PRO A 217 4.11 -5.77 -7.85
C PRO A 217 2.96 -5.05 -7.11
N GLY A 218 3.28 -3.95 -6.42
CA GLY A 218 2.32 -3.17 -5.65
C GLY A 218 1.68 -2.03 -6.46
N ASN A 219 0.86 -1.23 -5.75
CA ASN A 219 0.27 0.01 -6.27
C ASN A 219 0.77 1.26 -5.54
N PHE A 220 1.66 1.10 -4.57
CA PHE A 220 2.15 2.18 -3.74
C PHE A 220 3.66 2.30 -3.88
N SER A 221 4.15 3.52 -3.68
CA SER A 221 5.56 3.88 -3.90
C SER A 221 6.14 4.73 -2.77
N HIS A 222 5.29 5.20 -1.85
CA HIS A 222 5.69 6.11 -0.81
C HIS A 222 4.96 5.81 0.49
N VAL A 223 5.62 6.08 1.62
CA VAL A 223 5.06 5.94 2.96
C VAL A 223 5.44 7.17 3.77
N ALA A 224 4.47 7.73 4.48
CA ALA A 224 4.67 8.76 5.49
C ALA A 224 4.12 8.27 6.83
N ILE A 225 4.82 8.55 7.93
CA ILE A 225 4.27 8.42 9.28
C ILE A 225 3.68 9.76 9.72
N VAL A 226 2.47 9.74 10.26
CA VAL A 226 1.76 10.96 10.68
C VAL A 226 2.10 11.27 12.13
N HIS A 227 2.55 12.48 12.40
CA HIS A 227 2.63 13.05 13.74
C HIS A 227 1.52 14.09 13.88
N ILE A 228 0.71 13.99 14.93
CA ILE A 228 -0.32 14.99 15.24
C ILE A 228 0.06 15.68 16.54
N ASP A 229 0.23 17.01 16.48
CA ASP A 229 0.57 17.81 17.65
C ASP A 229 -0.56 17.78 18.69
N GLU A 230 -0.23 17.47 19.94
CA GLU A 230 -1.22 17.30 21.01
C GLU A 230 -1.94 18.59 21.39
N GLN A 231 -1.34 19.76 21.16
CA GLN A 231 -1.88 21.05 21.57
C GLN A 231 -2.74 21.67 20.48
N THR A 232 -2.28 21.60 19.22
CA THR A 232 -2.94 22.24 18.08
C THR A 232 -3.81 21.30 17.26
N ASN A 233 -3.65 19.98 17.42
CA ASN A 233 -4.20 18.93 16.54
C ASN A 233 -3.77 19.10 15.07
N GLU A 234 -2.68 19.82 14.81
CA GLU A 234 -2.14 19.94 13.46
C GLU A 234 -1.41 18.66 13.04
N PRO A 235 -1.74 18.09 11.86
CA PRO A 235 -1.04 16.93 11.35
C PRO A 235 0.22 17.32 10.56
N TYR A 236 1.28 16.57 10.83
CA TYR A 236 2.59 16.64 10.20
C TYR A 236 2.96 15.26 9.64
N PHE A 237 3.67 15.25 8.52
CA PHE A 237 4.01 14.03 7.79
C PHE A 237 5.52 13.89 7.74
N VAL A 238 6.05 12.82 8.36
CA VAL A 238 7.48 12.51 8.33
C VAL A 238 7.71 11.45 7.26
N GLU A 239 8.46 11.81 6.22
CA GLU A 239 8.66 10.99 5.03
C GLU A 239 10.03 11.25 4.39
N ALA A 240 10.56 10.26 3.66
CA ALA A 240 11.85 10.38 2.98
C ALA A 240 11.69 10.60 1.48
N HIS A 241 12.25 11.71 0.99
CA HIS A 241 12.24 12.10 -0.43
C HIS A 241 13.61 11.90 -1.06
N ILE A 242 13.65 11.48 -2.32
CA ILE A 242 14.90 11.25 -3.07
C ILE A 242 15.78 12.50 -3.09
N GLU A 243 15.16 13.68 -3.14
CA GLU A 243 15.82 14.97 -3.33
C GLU A 243 16.41 15.55 -2.03
N LYS A 244 15.89 15.16 -0.87
CA LYS A 244 16.21 15.83 0.41
C LYS A 244 16.24 14.91 1.64
N GLY A 245 16.12 13.60 1.47
CA GLY A 245 16.08 12.67 2.60
C GLY A 245 14.82 12.83 3.45
N VAL A 246 14.92 12.47 4.73
CA VAL A 246 13.80 12.57 5.69
C VAL A 246 13.47 14.03 5.94
N ALA A 247 12.20 14.38 5.76
CA ALA A 247 11.67 15.71 5.96
C ALA A 247 10.28 15.67 6.60
N ILE A 248 9.89 16.79 7.20
CA ILE A 248 8.56 17.01 7.77
C ILE A 248 7.78 17.90 6.80
N ALA A 249 6.57 17.47 6.44
CA ALA A 249 5.60 18.24 5.67
C ALA A 249 4.39 18.63 6.52
N THR A 250 3.82 19.81 6.27
CA THR A 250 2.47 20.16 6.72
C THR A 250 1.42 19.48 5.86
N LEU A 251 0.16 19.46 6.30
CA LEU A 251 -0.96 18.93 5.51
C LEU A 251 -1.06 19.57 4.12
N ASP A 252 -1.00 20.89 4.04
CA ASP A 252 -1.07 21.61 2.77
C ASP A 252 0.07 21.22 1.82
N ALA A 253 1.29 21.09 2.36
CA ALA A 253 2.44 20.68 1.57
C ALA A 253 2.30 19.23 1.09
N TYR A 254 1.82 18.34 1.95
CA TYR A 254 1.63 16.92 1.64
C TYR A 254 0.57 16.70 0.56
N LEU A 255 -0.57 17.42 0.64
CA LEU A 255 -1.67 17.32 -0.31
C LEU A 255 -1.38 18.01 -1.66
N LYS A 256 -0.50 19.02 -1.67
CA LYS A 256 -0.09 19.70 -2.89
C LYS A 256 0.72 18.80 -3.82
N ASP A 257 1.44 17.83 -3.27
CA ASP A 257 2.11 16.82 -4.07
C ASP A 257 1.11 15.76 -4.56
N LYS A 258 1.10 15.51 -5.87
CA LYS A 258 0.07 14.73 -6.55
C LYS A 258 0.09 13.27 -6.08
N LYS A 259 -0.95 12.87 -5.34
CA LYS A 259 -1.22 11.49 -4.96
C LYS A 259 -2.30 10.91 -5.86
N LEU A 260 -2.01 9.79 -6.53
CA LEU A 260 -2.99 9.07 -7.36
C LEU A 260 -3.92 8.19 -6.51
N ARG A 261 -3.43 7.77 -5.34
CA ARG A 261 -4.14 6.96 -4.35
C ARG A 261 -3.38 7.01 -3.04
N PHE A 262 -4.10 6.84 -1.94
CA PHE A 262 -3.51 6.64 -0.62
C PHE A 262 -4.32 5.62 0.18
N MET A 263 -3.69 5.07 1.21
CA MET A 263 -4.27 4.15 2.18
C MET A 263 -3.73 4.53 3.56
N VAL A 264 -4.63 4.63 4.54
CA VAL A 264 -4.26 4.81 5.93
C VAL A 264 -4.12 3.43 6.58
N MET A 265 -2.99 3.19 7.22
CA MET A 265 -2.67 1.95 7.92
C MET A 265 -2.37 2.27 9.38
N ARG A 266 -3.11 1.65 10.29
CA ARG A 266 -2.96 1.83 11.73
C ARG A 266 -2.38 0.57 12.38
N PRO A 267 -1.42 0.68 13.33
CA PRO A 267 -1.03 -0.46 14.14
C PRO A 267 -2.23 -1.03 14.89
N ARG A 268 -2.27 -2.35 15.05
CA ARG A 268 -3.37 -2.99 15.77
C ARG A 268 -3.28 -2.68 17.27
N ALA A 269 -4.42 -2.31 17.86
CA ALA A 269 -4.53 -1.98 19.27
C ALA A 269 -4.34 -3.21 20.18
N ASP A 270 -4.52 -4.43 19.65
CA ASP A 270 -4.35 -5.69 20.37
C ASP A 270 -2.89 -6.20 20.40
N LEU A 271 -1.92 -5.46 19.84
CA LEU A 271 -0.50 -5.79 19.98
C LEU A 271 -0.05 -5.59 21.44
N PRO A 272 0.79 -6.48 22.01
CA PRO A 272 1.23 -6.38 23.40
C PRO A 272 1.83 -5.01 23.76
N GLN A 273 2.56 -4.40 22.82
CA GLN A 273 3.19 -3.09 22.97
C GLN A 273 2.14 -1.96 23.03
N MET A 274 1.07 -2.05 22.23
CA MET A 274 -0.03 -1.08 22.22
C MET A 274 -0.93 -1.22 23.44
N VAL A 275 -1.14 -2.45 23.92
CA VAL A 275 -1.87 -2.70 25.18
C VAL A 275 -1.09 -2.14 26.38
N ALA A 276 0.23 -2.34 26.41
CA ALA A 276 1.09 -1.81 27.47
C ALA A 276 1.20 -0.28 27.44
N ASN A 277 1.17 0.31 26.25
CA ASN A 277 1.28 1.75 26.05
C ASN A 277 0.43 2.21 24.84
N PRO A 278 -0.84 2.59 25.07
CA PRO A 278 -1.73 3.04 23.99
C PRO A 278 -1.27 4.30 23.25
N MET A 279 -0.35 5.08 23.84
CA MET A 279 0.23 6.29 23.22
C MET A 279 1.51 6.01 22.42
N LEU A 280 1.97 4.75 22.36
CA LEU A 280 3.18 4.35 21.63
C LEU A 280 3.18 4.83 20.16
N PRO A 281 2.09 4.74 19.37
CA PRO A 281 2.10 5.24 17.99
C PRO A 281 2.45 6.74 17.89
N HIS A 282 1.93 7.55 18.82
CA HIS A 282 2.26 8.97 18.91
C HIS A 282 3.74 9.17 19.28
N GLN A 283 4.26 8.41 20.25
CA GLN A 283 5.67 8.48 20.67
C GLN A 283 6.63 8.07 19.55
N ALA A 284 6.26 7.07 18.73
CA ALA A 284 7.04 6.66 17.56
C ALA A 284 7.07 7.79 16.51
N ALA A 285 5.93 8.40 16.20
CA ALA A 285 5.85 9.51 15.26
C ALA A 285 6.62 10.76 15.75
N LEU A 286 6.50 11.08 17.05
CA LEU A 286 7.24 12.18 17.66
C LEU A 286 8.75 11.94 17.62
N TYR A 287 9.20 10.74 17.98
CA TYR A 287 10.61 10.37 17.97
C TYR A 287 11.27 10.61 16.60
N ILE A 288 10.65 10.12 15.51
CA ILE A 288 11.24 10.28 14.18
C ILE A 288 11.12 11.72 13.65
N SER A 289 10.10 12.45 14.08
CA SER A 289 9.98 13.89 13.84
C SER A 289 11.15 14.64 14.50
N GLU A 290 11.41 14.42 15.79
CA GLU A 290 12.51 15.03 16.54
C GLU A 290 13.88 14.64 16.00
N GLU A 291 14.08 13.38 15.63
CA GLU A 291 15.33 12.92 14.99
C GLU A 291 15.60 13.67 13.69
N SER A 292 14.58 13.84 12.84
CA SER A 292 14.71 14.55 11.55
C SER A 292 14.98 16.05 11.70
N GLN A 293 14.64 16.63 12.85
CA GLN A 293 14.97 18.02 13.19
C GLN A 293 16.35 18.13 13.82
N THR A 294 16.79 17.12 14.57
CA THR A 294 18.07 17.09 15.27
C THR A 294 19.24 16.83 14.31
N ARG A 295 19.03 15.97 13.31
CA ARG A 295 20.04 15.65 12.29
C ARG A 295 19.41 15.54 10.91
N HIS A 296 20.19 15.87 9.89
CA HIS A 296 19.82 15.53 8.52
C HIS A 296 19.99 14.02 8.30
N ILE A 297 18.93 13.37 7.81
CA ILE A 297 18.94 11.95 7.43
C ILE A 297 18.80 11.89 5.89
N PRO A 298 19.88 11.62 5.14
CA PRO A 298 19.82 11.55 3.68
C PRO A 298 18.94 10.41 3.18
N TYR A 299 18.55 10.47 1.90
CA TYR A 299 17.82 9.37 1.25
C TYR A 299 18.75 8.19 1.01
N ASP A 300 18.28 6.99 1.33
CA ASP A 300 19.04 5.76 1.09
C ASP A 300 18.82 5.23 -0.35
N PHE A 301 19.81 5.46 -1.21
CA PHE A 301 19.83 4.93 -2.58
C PHE A 301 20.33 3.48 -2.66
N GLN A 302 20.97 2.96 -1.60
CA GLN A 302 21.46 1.58 -1.55
C GLN A 302 20.36 0.61 -1.11
N MET A 303 19.29 1.12 -0.50
CA MET A 303 18.17 0.35 0.03
C MET A 303 18.65 -0.66 1.10
N ASP A 304 19.64 -0.26 1.90
CA ASP A 304 20.23 -1.02 3.00
C ASP A 304 19.50 -0.71 4.31
N TYR A 305 18.38 -1.41 4.53
CA TYR A 305 17.55 -1.23 5.72
C TYR A 305 18.22 -1.59 7.07
N PHE A 306 19.48 -2.05 7.05
CA PHE A 306 20.27 -2.28 8.25
C PHE A 306 21.06 -1.05 8.71
N ASP A 307 21.26 -0.06 7.83
CA ASP A 307 22.01 1.17 8.12
C ASP A 307 21.09 2.40 8.18
N THR A 308 20.84 2.85 9.40
CA THR A 308 19.91 3.96 9.69
C THR A 308 20.55 5.35 9.52
N SER A 309 21.76 5.42 8.95
CA SER A 309 22.42 6.69 8.63
C SER A 309 21.77 7.40 7.44
N ALA A 310 21.11 6.65 6.55
CA ALA A 310 20.24 7.12 5.47
C ALA A 310 18.92 6.34 5.55
N MET A 311 17.82 6.86 4.99
CA MET A 311 16.54 6.15 5.00
C MET A 311 15.75 6.34 3.71
N PHE A 312 15.06 5.30 3.27
CA PHE A 312 13.98 5.41 2.26
C PHE A 312 12.60 5.47 2.93
N CYS A 313 11.56 5.80 2.17
CA CYS A 313 10.26 6.22 2.73
C CYS A 313 9.62 5.22 3.71
N SER A 314 9.59 3.92 3.40
CA SER A 314 9.03 2.90 4.31
C SER A 314 9.93 2.58 5.50
N GLU A 315 11.22 2.88 5.43
CA GLU A 315 12.15 2.70 6.53
C GLU A 315 11.90 3.71 7.65
N VAL A 316 11.49 4.94 7.34
CA VAL A 316 11.20 5.99 8.33
C VAL A 316 10.21 5.50 9.39
N GLY A 317 9.05 4.99 8.96
CA GLY A 317 8.04 4.45 9.88
C GLY A 317 8.49 3.15 10.55
N SER A 318 9.14 2.25 9.80
CA SER A 318 9.65 0.99 10.34
C SER A 318 10.69 1.22 11.45
N TYR A 319 11.61 2.15 11.23
CA TYR A 319 12.65 2.52 12.19
C TYR A 319 12.05 3.15 13.44
N ALA A 320 11.07 4.04 13.28
CA ALA A 320 10.36 4.67 14.39
C ALA A 320 9.71 3.63 15.31
N TYR A 321 8.93 2.70 14.74
CA TYR A 321 8.25 1.65 15.51
C TYR A 321 9.22 0.62 16.13
N LYS A 322 10.34 0.34 15.46
CA LYS A 322 11.37 -0.58 15.97
C LYS A 322 11.99 -0.08 17.28
N GLN A 323 12.11 1.23 17.49
CA GLN A 323 12.60 1.77 18.76
C GLN A 323 11.72 1.40 19.97
N TYR A 324 10.46 1.10 19.72
CA TYR A 324 9.48 0.71 20.73
C TYR A 324 9.15 -0.79 20.67
N GLY A 325 9.99 -1.59 20.00
CA GLY A 325 9.88 -3.05 19.96
C GLY A 325 8.76 -3.59 19.08
N VAL A 326 8.25 -2.80 18.13
CA VAL A 326 7.29 -3.26 17.12
C VAL A 326 8.08 -3.59 15.85
N THR A 327 8.04 -4.87 15.42
CA THR A 327 8.87 -5.41 14.32
C THR A 327 8.05 -6.22 13.33
#